data_AF-A0A8S3VHK5-F1
#
_entry.id   AF-A0A8S3VHK5-F1
#
_cell.length_a   1.000
_cell.length_b   1.000
_cell.length_c   1.000
_cell.angle_alpha   90.00
_cell.angle_beta   90.00
_cell.angle_gamma   90.00
#
_symmetry.space_group_name_H-M   'P 1'
#
loop_
_entity.id
_entity.type
_entity.pdbx_description
1 polymer ?
#
loop_
_entity_poly.entity_id
_entity_poly.type
_entity_poly.pdbx_seq_one_letter_code
_entity_poly.pdbx_strand_id
1 'polypeptide(L)'
;MNNQSQQFSSSTVGTIGSVSSGISEKVDCLNHEANKTKDDRLHVLIQIFKELGIKLLDAPTRVLRSIKEANLEASEISPEFFMSFLKSYNATGMDTCQLGGLDCSIEETTFKTCSHLQLCISYCQQSKLFGQQLHGLPFCLTEDGILRRFKRDNPVFCTKYSTILTKSACLFLHHDLIDLFTITFDGLKQFDINAFAEFLPTTLSSEVFRTHNRPVARAIQLDSVPNIIWLSRVWDFIDHTVTQNVDKSVLDGSPDDTSNLDSVVEMLYPLMPWCLIPCTQSVQPFVEDTIEHVLFPVSKLRYTVDLSTYNGSIKKALKLLALPYLDQSFEVKKRFILTSMLVSDKDPCALINFLYEYKEEIRNRNITQDVCTDILEYFSEHIDRISENDNVEALLNKIIQIPLHVNVNGHNISLDSNARVLVLDDNVSEKIILDGVEKWANASGTILLKATRNLIKLYAKIGFTAEKLEAIDVYTNHLLLKFDCLPKENHQAHLVFIRDILLAKSSSFNTKQKILIAVLKTVSFVEENDGILFTASHFKDPCNELLKLMCDPNDFPGGPFSQIVWQEFLYTAGIQTQVTPKMVLQFARSIEEEAGRKGVTKEISKNLKIDKAYTFTNQH
;
A
#
# COMPACT_ATOMS: atom_id res chain seq x y z
N MET A 1 67.44 76.26 -14.63
CA MET A 1 66.04 76.31 -15.09
C MET A 1 65.25 75.39 -14.17
N ASN A 2 64.72 75.88 -13.03
CA ASN A 2 63.42 76.56 -12.88
C ASN A 2 62.29 75.76 -13.55
N ASN A 3 61.22 75.29 -12.91
CA ASN A 3 60.58 75.53 -11.61
C ASN A 3 59.91 74.21 -11.18
N GLN A 4 60.08 73.73 -9.94
CA GLN A 4 59.14 73.92 -8.81
C GLN A 4 57.65 73.84 -9.15
N SER A 5 56.97 72.84 -8.56
CA SER A 5 55.70 73.01 -7.85
C SER A 5 55.47 71.80 -6.94
N GLN A 6 55.76 71.99 -5.66
CA GLN A 6 55.22 71.20 -4.56
C GLN A 6 53.70 71.35 -4.53
N GLN A 7 52.95 70.28 -4.25
CA GLN A 7 51.74 70.37 -3.46
C GLN A 7 51.66 69.14 -2.56
N PHE A 8 52.09 69.33 -1.31
CA PHE A 8 51.57 68.56 -0.20
C PHE A 8 50.34 69.28 0.36
N SER A 9 49.42 68.45 0.84
CA SER A 9 48.60 68.61 2.05
C SER A 9 47.11 68.94 1.88
N SER A 10 46.34 68.06 2.54
CA SER A 10 44.99 68.25 3.09
C SER A 10 43.87 68.36 2.03
N SER A 11 42.87 67.49 2.02
CA SER A 11 41.96 67.32 3.15
C SER A 11 41.23 65.98 3.12
N THR A 12 41.26 65.30 4.27
CA THR A 12 40.22 64.39 4.74
C THR A 12 38.86 65.10 4.64
N VAL A 13 37.97 64.65 3.76
CA VAL A 13 36.60 65.17 3.67
C VAL A 13 35.66 64.07 4.14
N GLY A 14 35.30 64.14 5.42
CA GLY A 14 34.28 63.27 6.00
C GLY A 14 32.89 63.75 5.57
N THR A 15 32.14 62.88 4.92
CA THR A 15 30.74 63.12 4.56
C THR A 15 29.89 63.17 5.83
N ILE A 16 29.08 64.23 6.01
CA ILE A 16 28.14 64.37 7.13
C ILE A 16 26.72 64.11 6.60
N GLY A 17 26.07 63.08 7.13
CA GLY A 17 24.69 62.73 6.79
C GLY A 17 23.68 63.39 7.74
N SER A 18 22.48 63.74 7.23
CA SER A 18 21.33 64.21 8.02
C SER A 18 20.13 63.29 7.76
N VAL A 19 19.36 62.89 8.77
CA VAL A 19 18.11 62.13 8.55
C VAL A 19 16.95 63.11 8.35
N SER A 20 16.18 62.99 7.27
CA SER A 20 14.97 63.81 7.07
C SER A 20 13.70 63.11 7.54
N SER A 21 12.68 63.93 7.78
CA SER A 21 11.28 63.54 8.03
C SER A 21 10.62 62.73 6.90
N GLY A 22 11.32 62.45 5.79
CA GLY A 22 10.84 61.60 4.69
C GLY A 22 10.75 60.10 5.01
N ILE A 23 11.32 59.66 6.15
CA ILE A 23 11.11 58.31 6.72
C ILE A 23 9.66 58.15 7.23
N SER A 24 8.91 59.24 7.38
CA SER A 24 7.62 59.25 8.07
C SER A 24 6.45 58.62 7.30
N GLU A 25 6.48 58.46 5.97
CA GLU A 25 5.26 58.17 5.19
C GLU A 25 5.12 56.79 4.51
N LYS A 26 6.08 55.85 4.63
CA LYS A 26 5.98 54.56 3.92
C LYS A 26 6.29 53.29 4.72
N VAL A 27 6.18 53.38 6.04
CA VAL A 27 6.19 52.22 6.94
C VAL A 27 4.81 52.16 7.60
N ASP A 28 3.87 51.49 6.96
CA ASP A 28 2.62 51.06 7.59
C ASP A 28 2.11 49.78 6.94
N CYS A 29 2.07 48.71 7.74
CA CYS A 29 0.97 47.76 7.77
C CYS A 29 0.79 47.29 9.22
N LEU A 30 -0.31 47.78 9.83
CA LEU A 30 -1.04 47.31 11.02
C LEU A 30 -0.79 47.98 12.40
N ASN A 31 -1.86 48.67 12.85
CA ASN A 31 -2.34 49.03 14.19
C ASN A 31 -1.87 50.33 14.92
N HIS A 32 -2.87 50.98 15.53
CA HIS A 32 -2.93 52.39 15.97
C HIS A 32 -2.12 52.74 17.25
N GLU A 33 -1.18 51.90 17.68
CA GLU A 33 -0.17 52.19 18.71
C GLU A 33 1.15 52.76 18.12
N ALA A 34 1.21 52.91 16.78
CA ALA A 34 2.43 53.06 15.99
C ALA A 34 3.29 54.31 16.25
N ASN A 35 2.74 55.44 16.70
CA ASN A 35 3.53 56.69 16.71
C ASN A 35 4.62 56.74 17.80
N LYS A 36 4.41 56.11 18.96
CA LYS A 36 5.41 56.06 20.04
C LYS A 36 6.51 55.03 19.73
N THR A 37 6.10 53.85 19.29
CA THR A 37 6.99 52.77 18.84
C THR A 37 7.80 53.12 17.60
N LYS A 38 7.30 54.01 16.72
CA LYS A 38 7.99 54.47 15.51
C LYS A 38 9.12 55.45 15.83
N ASP A 39 8.91 56.36 16.78
CA ASP A 39 9.94 57.29 17.26
C ASP A 39 11.05 56.52 17.99
N ASP A 40 10.67 55.55 18.82
CA ASP A 40 11.60 54.64 19.50
C ASP A 40 12.45 53.82 18.52
N ARG A 41 11.84 53.27 17.45
CA ARG A 41 12.57 52.54 16.39
C ARG A 41 13.55 53.44 15.63
N LEU A 42 13.16 54.66 15.30
CA LEU A 42 14.04 55.60 14.61
C LEU A 42 15.23 56.00 15.50
N HIS A 43 14.99 56.23 16.79
CA HIS A 43 16.05 56.49 17.76
C HIS A 43 17.05 55.34 17.86
N VAL A 44 16.57 54.09 17.92
CA VAL A 44 17.44 52.90 17.93
C VAL A 44 18.26 52.79 16.64
N LEU A 45 17.65 53.03 15.47
CA LEU A 45 18.38 52.99 14.19
C LEU A 45 19.48 54.06 14.11
N ILE A 46 19.17 55.28 14.56
CA ILE A 46 20.12 56.39 14.65
C ILE A 46 21.30 56.02 15.58
N GLN A 47 21.01 55.39 16.71
CA GLN A 47 22.04 54.92 17.63
C GLN A 47 22.94 53.88 16.98
N ILE A 48 22.36 52.87 16.30
CA ILE A 48 23.12 51.84 15.58
C ILE A 48 24.02 52.48 14.51
N PHE A 49 23.52 53.45 13.73
CA PHE A 49 24.33 54.15 12.73
C PHE A 49 25.55 54.85 13.35
N LYS A 50 25.36 55.55 14.49
CA LYS A 50 26.45 56.21 15.21
C LYS A 50 27.46 55.20 15.74
N GLU A 51 26.99 54.09 16.32
CA GLU A 51 27.85 53.03 16.85
C GLU A 51 28.63 52.28 15.74
N LEU A 52 28.05 52.16 14.53
CA LEU A 52 28.73 51.64 13.35
C LEU A 52 29.77 52.63 12.76
N GLY A 53 29.92 53.82 13.35
CA GLY A 53 30.89 54.83 12.93
C GLY A 53 30.39 55.80 11.86
N ILE A 54 29.08 55.84 11.56
CA ILE A 54 28.52 56.81 10.62
C ILE A 54 28.49 58.19 11.28
N LYS A 55 29.10 59.18 10.61
CA LYS A 55 29.10 60.58 11.02
C LYS A 55 27.74 61.21 10.71
N LEU A 56 26.79 61.01 11.63
CA LEU A 56 25.43 61.52 11.52
C LEU A 56 25.23 62.81 12.33
N LEU A 57 24.69 63.84 11.69
CA LEU A 57 24.21 65.04 12.34
C LEU A 57 22.70 64.91 12.61
N ASP A 58 22.35 64.88 13.90
CA ASP A 58 20.95 64.89 14.33
C ASP A 58 20.42 66.33 14.30
N ALA A 59 19.81 66.72 13.19
CA ALA A 59 19.38 68.09 12.95
C ALA A 59 18.03 68.15 12.20
N PRO A 60 17.18 69.15 12.47
CA PRO A 60 15.93 69.34 11.73
C PRO A 60 16.20 69.60 10.24
N THR A 61 15.27 69.21 9.36
CA THR A 61 15.39 69.29 7.89
C THR A 61 15.75 70.70 7.36
N ARG A 62 15.43 71.75 8.12
CA ARG A 62 15.83 73.14 7.80
C ARG A 62 17.36 73.33 7.80
N VAL A 63 18.08 72.63 8.69
CA VAL A 63 19.54 72.68 8.78
C VAL A 63 20.16 72.02 7.56
N LEU A 64 19.65 70.86 7.13
CA LEU A 64 20.07 70.21 5.88
C LEU A 64 19.87 71.12 4.66
N ARG A 65 18.74 71.83 4.60
CA ARG A 65 18.47 72.80 3.53
C ARG A 65 19.50 73.93 3.52
N SER A 66 19.77 74.52 4.68
CA SER A 66 20.77 75.60 4.81
C SER A 66 22.20 75.14 4.51
N ILE A 67 22.57 73.88 4.83
CA ILE A 67 23.86 73.30 4.48
C ILE A 67 23.99 73.13 2.96
N LYS A 68 22.93 72.64 2.30
CA LYS A 68 22.88 72.52 0.83
C LYS A 68 22.92 73.89 0.13
N GLU A 69 22.22 74.89 0.67
CA GLU A 69 22.26 76.28 0.18
C GLU A 69 23.64 76.93 0.34
N ALA A 70 24.44 76.48 1.30
CA ALA A 70 25.82 76.90 1.53
C ALA A 70 26.87 76.16 0.67
N ASN A 71 26.44 75.35 -0.33
CA ASN A 71 27.31 74.52 -1.18
C ASN A 71 28.21 73.53 -0.42
N LEU A 72 27.78 73.06 0.76
CA LEU A 72 28.45 71.98 1.49
C LEU A 72 27.83 70.62 1.11
N GLU A 73 28.67 69.59 0.99
CA GLU A 73 28.23 68.22 0.69
C GLU A 73 27.56 67.59 1.93
N ALA A 74 26.22 67.63 1.97
CA ALA A 74 25.41 66.91 2.94
C ALA A 74 24.28 66.14 2.25
N SER A 75 24.27 64.83 2.46
CA SER A 75 23.26 63.91 1.92
C SER A 75 22.41 63.34 3.05
N GLU A 76 21.21 62.89 2.69
CA GLU A 76 20.46 62.04 3.60
C GLU A 76 21.08 60.65 3.60
N ILE A 77 21.13 59.99 4.76
CA ILE A 77 21.49 58.57 4.76
C ILE A 77 20.43 57.86 3.95
N SER A 78 20.84 57.25 2.83
CA SER A 78 19.99 56.39 2.03
C SER A 78 20.29 54.93 2.33
N PRO A 79 19.32 54.03 2.13
CA PRO A 79 19.54 52.58 2.17
C PRO A 79 20.76 52.11 1.35
N GLU A 80 20.96 52.66 0.15
CA GLU A 80 22.08 52.32 -0.74
C GLU A 80 23.42 52.75 -0.17
N PHE A 81 23.48 53.97 0.38
CA PHE A 81 24.68 54.45 1.07
C PHE A 81 24.99 53.55 2.26
N PHE A 82 23.99 53.21 3.08
CA PHE A 82 24.18 52.39 4.25
C PHE A 82 24.65 50.96 3.89
N MET A 83 24.07 50.34 2.86
CA MET A 83 24.55 49.05 2.34
C MET A 83 26.00 49.12 1.83
N SER A 84 26.36 50.16 1.09
CA SER A 84 27.75 50.37 0.63
C SER A 84 28.72 50.56 1.79
N PHE A 85 28.32 51.37 2.78
CA PHE A 85 29.09 51.61 3.99
C PHE A 85 29.31 50.32 4.78
N LEU A 86 28.27 49.50 4.98
CA LEU A 86 28.38 48.23 5.67
C LEU A 86 29.37 47.27 5.02
N LYS A 87 29.52 47.29 3.68
CA LYS A 87 30.52 46.47 2.96
C LYS A 87 31.97 46.87 3.25
N SER A 88 32.20 48.06 3.80
CA SER A 88 33.54 48.53 4.20
C SER A 88 34.03 48.01 5.55
N TYR A 89 33.29 47.09 6.20
CA TYR A 89 33.61 46.57 7.55
C TYR A 89 35.03 46.00 7.69
N ASN A 90 35.65 45.54 6.60
CA ASN A 90 36.99 44.98 6.57
C ASN A 90 38.04 45.91 5.94
N ALA A 91 37.67 47.15 5.60
CA ALA A 91 38.58 48.11 4.99
C ALA A 91 39.39 48.86 6.07
N THR A 92 40.66 49.16 5.75
CA THR A 92 41.53 49.96 6.62
C THR A 92 41.43 51.44 6.24
N GLY A 93 40.59 52.20 6.96
CA GLY A 93 40.40 53.64 6.74
C GLY A 93 39.76 54.33 7.94
N MET A 94 39.73 55.68 7.96
CA MET A 94 39.09 56.45 9.04
C MET A 94 37.56 56.52 8.91
N ASP A 95 37.00 56.25 7.73
CA ASP A 95 35.57 56.36 7.40
C ASP A 95 34.99 55.00 6.97
N THR A 96 35.30 53.95 7.73
CA THR A 96 34.86 52.58 7.46
C THR A 96 33.92 52.06 8.56
N CYS A 97 33.10 51.07 8.22
CA CYS A 97 32.14 50.48 9.13
C CYS A 97 32.81 49.83 10.35
N GLN A 98 32.40 50.25 11.55
CA GLN A 98 32.90 49.77 12.84
C GLN A 98 32.00 48.66 13.40
N LEU A 99 31.67 47.67 12.56
CA LEU A 99 30.82 46.54 12.98
C LEU A 99 31.49 45.65 14.05
N GLY A 100 32.83 45.65 14.09
CA GLY A 100 33.64 44.69 14.83
C GLY A 100 34.09 43.52 13.94
N GLY A 101 34.18 42.32 14.51
CA GLY A 101 34.48 41.10 13.78
C GLY A 101 33.25 40.55 13.02
N LEU A 102 33.50 39.83 11.92
CA LEU A 102 32.53 38.91 11.32
C LEU A 102 32.85 37.47 11.71
N ASP A 103 31.90 36.58 11.51
CA ASP A 103 32.00 35.16 11.86
C ASP A 103 32.08 34.95 13.40
N CYS A 104 31.44 35.84 14.16
CA CYS A 104 31.28 35.78 15.61
C CYS A 104 29.81 35.90 16.05
N SER A 105 29.53 35.72 17.35
CA SER A 105 28.19 35.86 17.91
C SER A 105 27.64 37.27 17.66
N ILE A 106 26.35 37.39 17.31
CA ILE A 106 25.69 38.69 17.11
C ILE A 106 25.84 39.63 18.31
N GLU A 107 25.92 39.08 19.53
CA GLU A 107 26.08 39.82 20.78
C GLU A 107 27.42 40.57 20.87
N GLU A 108 28.44 40.08 20.14
CA GLU A 108 29.78 40.66 20.07
C GLU A 108 29.91 41.73 18.97
N THR A 109 28.88 41.87 18.13
CA THR A 109 28.85 42.86 17.04
C THR A 109 28.13 44.12 17.48
N THR A 110 28.28 45.20 16.71
CA THR A 110 27.55 46.46 16.94
C THR A 110 26.02 46.29 16.84
N PHE A 111 25.52 45.26 16.14
CA PHE A 111 24.07 44.99 16.13
C PHE A 111 23.57 44.50 17.49
N LYS A 112 24.35 43.73 18.25
CA LYS A 112 24.04 43.13 19.57
C LYS A 112 22.87 42.15 19.64
N THR A 113 21.79 42.39 18.91
CA THR A 113 20.55 41.59 18.98
C THR A 113 19.96 41.37 17.59
N CYS A 114 19.21 40.27 17.44
CA CYS A 114 18.47 40.00 16.20
C CYS A 114 17.49 41.13 15.87
N SER A 115 16.82 41.73 16.86
CA SER A 115 15.88 42.83 16.65
C SER A 115 16.52 44.09 16.06
N HIS A 116 17.75 44.43 16.50
CA HIS A 116 18.50 45.53 15.90
C HIS A 116 18.92 45.23 14.46
N LEU A 117 19.32 43.98 14.20
CA LEU A 117 19.65 43.54 12.85
C LEU A 117 18.43 43.60 11.90
N GLN A 118 17.27 43.13 12.36
CA GLN A 118 16.00 43.22 11.64
C GLN A 118 15.68 44.68 11.27
N LEU A 119 15.87 45.62 12.20
CA LEU A 119 15.63 47.04 11.96
C LEU A 119 16.53 47.61 10.84
N CYS A 120 17.82 47.25 10.85
CA CYS A 120 18.76 47.62 9.80
C CYS A 120 18.40 46.99 8.45
N ILE A 121 17.99 45.72 8.44
CA ILE A 121 17.52 45.03 7.23
C ILE A 121 16.27 45.71 6.67
N SER A 122 15.27 46.00 7.51
CA SER A 122 14.03 46.67 7.10
C SER A 122 14.27 48.09 6.57
N TYR A 123 15.26 48.80 7.10
CA TYR A 123 15.69 50.07 6.53
C TYR A 123 16.29 49.88 5.12
N CYS A 124 17.18 48.90 4.95
CA CYS A 124 17.80 48.59 3.66
C CYS A 124 16.80 48.12 2.59
N GLN A 125 15.74 47.39 2.99
CA GLN A 125 14.67 46.90 2.10
C GLN A 125 13.88 48.02 1.40
N GLN A 126 13.97 49.26 1.88
CA GLN A 126 13.38 50.42 1.20
C GLN A 126 14.05 50.69 -0.15
N SER A 127 15.28 50.19 -0.37
CA SER A 127 15.94 50.20 -1.68
C SER A 127 15.39 49.11 -2.58
N LYS A 128 15.08 49.47 -3.83
CA LYS A 128 14.77 48.50 -4.89
C LYS A 128 15.96 47.60 -5.24
N LEU A 129 17.18 48.00 -4.91
CA LEU A 129 18.41 47.25 -5.20
C LEU A 129 18.80 46.27 -4.08
N PHE A 130 18.06 46.23 -2.97
CA PHE A 130 18.40 45.43 -1.78
C PHE A 130 18.74 43.97 -2.12
N GLY A 131 17.83 43.26 -2.80
CA GLY A 131 18.01 41.84 -3.14
C GLY A 131 19.21 41.54 -4.04
N GLN A 132 19.61 42.50 -4.89
CA GLN A 132 20.77 42.38 -5.80
C GLN A 132 22.10 42.74 -5.12
N GLN A 133 22.03 43.47 -4.01
CA GLN A 133 23.20 43.97 -3.29
C GLN A 133 23.52 43.19 -2.01
N LEU A 134 22.81 42.09 -1.73
CA LEU A 134 23.07 41.26 -0.55
C LEU A 134 24.50 40.74 -0.48
N HIS A 135 25.10 40.39 -1.62
CA HIS A 135 26.46 39.88 -1.64
C HIS A 135 27.44 40.82 -0.93
N GLY A 136 28.16 40.28 0.05
CA GLY A 136 29.12 41.00 0.89
C GLY A 136 28.50 41.74 2.08
N LEU A 137 27.17 41.83 2.22
CA LEU A 137 26.53 42.46 3.37
C LEU A 137 26.60 41.57 4.63
N PRO A 138 26.89 42.16 5.79
CA PRO A 138 26.97 41.47 7.09
C PRO A 138 25.59 41.29 7.74
N PHE A 139 24.62 40.80 6.96
CA PHE A 139 23.24 40.58 7.42
C PHE A 139 22.87 39.10 7.54
N CYS A 140 23.81 38.20 7.25
CA CYS A 140 23.57 36.78 7.25
C CYS A 140 23.76 36.23 8.68
N LEU A 141 22.75 36.42 9.54
CA LEU A 141 22.68 35.71 10.81
C LEU A 141 22.10 34.32 10.56
N THR A 142 22.81 33.30 10.98
CA THR A 142 22.37 31.91 10.86
C THR A 142 21.90 31.36 12.20
N GLU A 143 21.27 30.19 12.19
CA GLU A 143 20.63 29.60 13.39
C GLU A 143 21.61 29.22 14.51
N ASP A 144 22.91 29.13 14.23
CA ASP A 144 23.95 28.98 15.25
C ASP A 144 24.28 30.31 15.99
N GLY A 145 23.56 31.39 15.70
CA GLY A 145 23.71 32.69 16.35
C GLY A 145 24.91 33.52 15.86
N ILE A 146 25.61 33.04 14.83
CA ILE A 146 26.82 33.69 14.31
C ILE A 146 26.47 34.59 13.12
N LEU A 147 26.93 35.85 13.20
CA LEU A 147 26.75 36.83 12.14
C LEU A 147 27.83 36.68 11.06
N ARG A 148 27.37 36.43 9.84
CA ARG A 148 28.19 36.21 8.66
C ARG A 148 27.86 37.22 7.56
N ARG A 149 28.62 37.13 6.47
CA ARG A 149 28.31 37.83 5.22
C ARG A 149 27.61 36.93 4.22
N PHE A 150 26.69 37.49 3.44
CA PHE A 150 26.12 36.79 2.29
C PHE A 150 27.18 36.56 1.20
N LYS A 151 27.28 35.31 0.72
CA LYS A 151 28.21 34.89 -0.34
C LYS A 151 27.41 34.23 -1.45
N ARG A 152 27.72 34.55 -2.72
CA ARG A 152 27.08 33.88 -3.86
C ARG A 152 27.53 32.43 -3.99
N ASP A 153 28.82 32.18 -3.75
CA ASP A 153 29.42 30.84 -3.87
C ASP A 153 29.10 29.92 -2.68
N ASN A 154 28.53 30.46 -1.60
CA ASN A 154 28.13 29.69 -0.43
C ASN A 154 26.81 30.25 0.14
N PRO A 155 25.67 30.00 -0.54
CA PRO A 155 24.38 30.51 -0.13
C PRO A 155 23.84 29.76 1.10
N VAL A 156 23.07 30.46 1.95
CA VAL A 156 22.41 29.87 3.12
C VAL A 156 20.95 29.50 2.83
N PHE A 157 20.46 28.47 3.49
CA PHE A 157 19.08 28.02 3.35
C PHE A 157 18.10 28.98 4.03
N CYS A 158 17.06 29.41 3.31
CA CYS A 158 15.95 30.16 3.88
C CYS A 158 14.73 29.24 4.05
N THR A 159 14.44 28.81 5.27
CA THR A 159 13.35 27.86 5.53
C THR A 159 12.89 27.88 6.99
N LYS A 160 11.59 27.66 7.22
CA LYS A 160 10.99 27.53 8.56
C LYS A 160 11.29 26.18 9.23
N TYR A 161 11.99 25.29 8.52
CA TYR A 161 12.28 23.92 8.97
C TYR A 161 13.74 23.71 9.40
N SER A 162 14.49 24.77 9.72
CA SER A 162 15.89 24.68 10.19
C SER A 162 16.08 23.69 11.35
N THR A 163 15.09 23.58 12.24
CA THR A 163 15.13 22.72 13.43
C THR A 163 15.22 21.22 13.13
N ILE A 164 14.97 20.76 11.90
CA ILE A 164 15.08 19.32 11.56
C ILE A 164 16.54 18.88 11.37
N LEU A 165 17.47 19.82 11.17
CA LEU A 165 18.92 19.58 11.04
C LEU A 165 19.73 20.42 12.02
N THR A 166 19.49 20.23 13.32
CA THR A 166 20.09 21.07 14.40
C THR A 166 21.62 21.13 14.37
N LYS A 167 22.29 20.04 13.96
CA LYS A 167 23.77 20.00 13.85
C LYS A 167 24.32 20.75 12.64
N SER A 168 23.46 21.19 11.73
CA SER A 168 23.80 21.98 10.54
C SER A 168 23.27 23.41 10.63
N ALA A 169 23.05 23.94 11.85
CA ALA A 169 22.46 25.26 12.09
C ALA A 169 23.19 26.42 11.35
N CYS A 170 24.50 26.30 11.13
CA CYS A 170 25.30 27.28 10.39
C CYS A 170 24.94 27.40 8.89
N LEU A 171 24.16 26.47 8.34
CA LEU A 171 23.70 26.48 6.95
C LEU A 171 22.36 27.22 6.77
N PHE A 172 21.64 27.50 7.85
CA PHE A 172 20.29 28.05 7.81
C PHE A 172 20.27 29.48 8.28
N LEU A 173 19.54 30.34 7.56
CA LEU A 173 19.23 31.70 8.02
C LEU A 173 18.43 31.62 9.33
N HIS A 174 18.75 32.49 10.28
CA HIS A 174 18.08 32.55 11.58
C HIS A 174 16.56 32.73 11.42
N HIS A 175 15.77 31.99 12.19
CA HIS A 175 14.31 31.90 12.01
C HIS A 175 13.59 33.25 12.02
N ASP A 176 14.02 34.18 12.88
CA ASP A 176 13.46 35.54 12.95
C ASP A 176 13.70 36.40 11.69
N LEU A 177 14.64 36.00 10.83
CA LEU A 177 14.96 36.73 9.61
C LEU A 177 14.26 36.17 8.37
N ILE A 178 13.68 34.97 8.42
CA ILE A 178 13.13 34.28 7.24
C ILE A 178 12.13 35.15 6.47
N ASP A 179 11.20 35.78 7.18
CA ASP A 179 10.13 36.58 6.56
C ASP A 179 10.64 37.92 5.99
N LEU A 180 11.91 38.29 6.22
CA LEU A 180 12.55 39.49 5.66
C LEU A 180 13.27 39.24 4.33
N PHE A 181 13.42 37.98 3.90
CA PHE A 181 14.15 37.68 2.67
C PHE A 181 13.32 36.83 1.71
N THR A 182 13.56 37.05 0.42
CA THR A 182 13.02 36.19 -0.64
C THR A 182 14.10 35.22 -1.10
N ILE A 183 13.73 33.96 -1.33
CA ILE A 183 14.65 32.91 -1.84
C ILE A 183 15.32 33.26 -3.17
N THR A 184 14.81 34.24 -3.91
CA THR A 184 15.39 34.73 -5.16
C THR A 184 16.55 35.71 -4.97
N PHE A 185 16.82 36.15 -3.74
CA PHE A 185 17.90 37.10 -3.48
C PHE A 185 19.28 36.42 -3.45
N ASP A 186 20.31 37.21 -3.77
CA ASP A 186 21.69 36.73 -3.86
C ASP A 186 22.20 36.16 -2.54
N GLY A 187 22.73 34.94 -2.58
CA GLY A 187 23.31 34.27 -1.39
C GLY A 187 22.30 33.54 -0.51
N LEU A 188 21.06 33.39 -0.99
CA LEU A 188 20.05 32.50 -0.41
C LEU A 188 19.74 31.35 -1.36
N LYS A 189 19.36 30.21 -0.80
CA LYS A 189 18.85 29.06 -1.57
C LYS A 189 17.67 28.40 -0.87
N GLN A 190 16.85 27.72 -1.67
CA GLN A 190 15.75 26.92 -1.18
C GLN A 190 16.28 25.66 -0.47
N PHE A 191 15.61 25.25 0.60
CA PHE A 191 15.84 23.98 1.27
C PHE A 191 14.82 22.96 0.76
N ASP A 192 15.29 21.97 0.01
CA ASP A 192 14.48 20.93 -0.63
C ASP A 192 14.81 19.53 -0.06
N ILE A 193 14.13 18.50 -0.56
CA ILE A 193 14.31 17.12 -0.10
C ILE A 193 15.73 16.61 -0.39
N ASN A 194 16.34 17.03 -1.49
CA ASN A 194 17.73 16.66 -1.82
C ASN A 194 18.72 17.23 -0.80
N ALA A 195 18.61 18.52 -0.51
CA ALA A 195 19.43 19.17 0.52
C ALA A 195 19.19 18.54 1.90
N PHE A 196 17.94 18.25 2.26
CA PHE A 196 17.65 17.56 3.51
C PHE A 196 18.36 16.19 3.56
N ALA A 197 18.25 15.37 2.51
CA ALA A 197 18.87 14.06 2.43
C ALA A 197 20.42 14.13 2.47
N GLU A 198 21.00 15.14 1.82
CA GLU A 198 22.46 15.41 1.81
C GLU A 198 22.99 15.69 3.22
N PHE A 199 22.29 16.52 3.99
CA PHE A 199 22.73 16.94 5.32
C PHE A 199 22.17 16.07 6.46
N LEU A 200 21.22 15.17 6.20
CA LEU A 200 20.66 14.26 7.19
C LEU A 200 21.70 13.43 7.97
N PRO A 201 22.79 12.92 7.36
CA PRO A 201 23.86 12.21 8.08
C PRO A 201 24.49 12.99 9.23
N THR A 202 24.45 14.33 9.18
CA THR A 202 24.97 15.17 10.27
C THR A 202 24.11 15.03 11.52
N THR A 203 22.80 14.84 11.37
CA THR A 203 21.81 14.77 12.46
C THR A 203 21.52 13.33 12.87
N LEU A 204 21.37 12.43 11.89
CA LEU A 204 20.97 11.05 12.07
C LEU A 204 22.05 10.10 11.52
N SER A 205 22.51 9.14 12.33
CA SER A 205 23.58 8.21 11.91
C SER A 205 23.15 7.37 10.70
N SER A 206 23.87 7.50 9.58
CA SER A 206 23.62 6.69 8.40
C SER A 206 23.90 5.21 8.62
N GLU A 207 24.83 4.83 9.50
CA GLU A 207 25.12 3.42 9.79
C GLU A 207 23.94 2.70 10.45
N VAL A 208 23.14 3.44 11.22
CA VAL A 208 22.03 2.89 12.01
C VAL A 208 20.71 3.03 11.27
N PHE A 209 20.43 4.21 10.69
CA PHE A 209 19.11 4.56 10.19
C PHE A 209 18.99 4.54 8.66
N ARG A 210 20.04 4.12 7.93
CA ARG A 210 19.99 3.97 6.47
C ARG A 210 20.01 2.49 6.08
N THR A 211 18.86 1.96 5.70
CA THR A 211 18.64 0.54 5.36
C THR A 211 17.51 0.41 4.36
N HIS A 212 17.54 -0.62 3.52
CA HIS A 212 16.51 -0.80 2.49
C HIS A 212 15.29 -1.59 2.96
N ASN A 213 15.44 -2.43 4.01
CA ASN A 213 14.42 -3.41 4.38
C ASN A 213 14.18 -3.59 5.87
N ARG A 214 15.16 -3.30 6.73
CA ARG A 214 15.06 -3.64 8.16
C ARG A 214 14.49 -2.49 8.98
N PRO A 215 13.52 -2.72 9.87
CA PRO A 215 13.14 -1.73 10.85
C PRO A 215 14.27 -1.48 11.84
N VAL A 216 14.30 -0.28 12.41
CA VAL A 216 15.26 0.14 13.43
C VAL A 216 14.48 0.58 14.67
N ALA A 217 14.98 0.25 15.87
CA ALA A 217 14.34 0.71 17.10
C ALA A 217 14.28 2.25 17.14
N ARG A 218 13.11 2.80 17.48
CA ARG A 218 12.94 4.25 17.63
C ARG A 218 13.43 4.66 19.02
N ALA A 219 14.12 5.80 19.11
CA ALA A 219 14.47 6.37 20.39
C ALA A 219 13.19 6.82 21.14
N ILE A 220 13.05 6.38 22.39
CA ILE A 220 11.91 6.71 23.25
C ILE A 220 12.17 8.01 24.03
N GLN A 221 13.43 8.36 24.25
CA GLN A 221 13.81 9.58 24.97
C GLN A 221 13.52 10.82 24.12
N LEU A 222 12.74 11.76 24.66
CA LEU A 222 12.33 13.01 24.01
C LEU A 222 13.52 13.88 23.59
N ASP A 223 14.62 13.85 24.33
CA ASP A 223 15.80 14.69 24.06
C ASP A 223 16.72 14.11 22.98
N SER A 224 16.46 12.87 22.54
CA SER A 224 17.24 12.19 21.51
C SER A 224 16.47 12.14 20.18
N VAL A 225 17.17 12.39 19.08
CA VAL A 225 16.64 12.25 17.72
C VAL A 225 17.03 10.86 17.19
N PRO A 226 16.14 10.10 16.54
CA PRO A 226 14.78 10.48 16.11
C PRO A 226 13.69 10.16 17.16
N ASN A 227 13.04 11.21 17.68
CA ASN A 227 11.81 11.12 18.47
C ASN A 227 10.59 11.52 17.63
N ILE A 228 9.38 11.28 18.15
CA ILE A 228 8.12 11.48 17.43
C ILE A 228 7.87 12.95 17.04
N ILE A 229 8.29 13.91 17.87
CA ILE A 229 8.13 15.35 17.61
C ILE A 229 9.04 15.78 16.46
N TRP A 230 10.28 15.31 16.45
CA TRP A 230 11.21 15.58 15.34
C TRP A 230 10.69 14.96 14.04
N LEU A 231 10.21 13.71 14.07
CA LEU A 231 9.62 13.05 12.92
C LEU A 231 8.41 13.81 12.38
N SER A 232 7.54 14.33 13.26
CA SER A 232 6.40 15.15 12.87
C SER A 232 6.85 16.38 12.08
N ARG A 233 7.88 17.09 12.54
CA ARG A 233 8.45 18.25 11.83
C ARG A 233 9.11 17.88 10.50
N VAL A 234 9.79 16.74 10.44
CA VAL A 234 10.38 16.21 9.19
C VAL A 234 9.28 15.94 8.17
N TRP A 235 8.20 15.27 8.57
CA TRP A 235 7.10 14.98 7.65
C TRP A 235 6.31 16.23 7.27
N ASP A 236 6.11 17.20 8.18
CA ASP A 236 5.55 18.52 7.83
C ASP A 236 6.38 19.21 6.73
N PHE A 237 7.71 19.14 6.83
CA PHE A 237 8.63 19.67 5.81
C PHE A 237 8.48 18.94 4.48
N ILE A 238 8.49 17.60 4.50
CA ILE A 238 8.39 16.79 3.29
C ILE A 238 7.04 17.06 2.59
N ASP A 239 5.93 17.03 3.33
CA ASP A 239 4.60 17.34 2.81
C ASP A 239 4.54 18.76 2.23
N HIS A 240 5.09 19.75 2.94
CA HIS A 240 5.15 21.12 2.45
C HIS A 240 5.93 21.24 1.13
N THR A 241 7.07 20.57 1.04
CA THR A 241 7.94 20.62 -0.14
C THR A 241 7.28 19.94 -1.33
N VAL A 242 6.67 18.76 -1.13
CA VAL A 242 5.95 18.06 -2.20
C VAL A 242 4.73 18.87 -2.64
N THR A 243 3.89 19.35 -1.72
CA THR A 243 2.68 20.11 -2.07
C THR A 243 2.95 21.44 -2.78
N GLN A 244 4.15 22.00 -2.67
CA GLN A 244 4.56 23.19 -3.43
C GLN A 244 5.03 22.89 -4.85
N ASN A 245 5.56 21.69 -5.09
CA ASN A 245 6.19 21.33 -6.37
C ASN A 245 5.31 20.43 -7.26
N VAL A 246 4.22 19.89 -6.72
CA VAL A 246 3.23 19.12 -7.48
C VAL A 246 2.14 20.05 -8.03
N ASP A 247 1.68 19.79 -9.25
CA ASP A 247 0.56 20.50 -9.85
C ASP A 247 -0.72 20.43 -8.99
N LYS A 248 -1.46 21.54 -8.93
CA LYS A 248 -2.68 21.65 -8.12
C LYS A 248 -3.76 20.62 -8.50
N SER A 249 -3.79 20.17 -9.76
CA SER A 249 -4.70 19.11 -10.21
C SER A 249 -4.46 17.77 -9.52
N VAL A 250 -3.25 17.52 -9.03
CA VAL A 250 -2.91 16.32 -8.24
C VAL A 250 -3.36 16.46 -6.78
N LEU A 251 -3.38 17.69 -6.26
CA LEU A 251 -3.84 17.99 -4.90
C LEU A 251 -5.37 17.87 -4.79
N ASP A 252 -6.09 18.18 -5.86
CA ASP A 252 -7.56 18.13 -5.97
C ASP A 252 -8.08 16.85 -6.64
N GLY A 253 -7.19 15.99 -7.14
CA GLY A 253 -7.51 14.78 -7.92
C GLY A 253 -8.06 13.63 -7.07
N SER A 254 -8.87 12.77 -7.71
CA SER A 254 -9.26 11.48 -7.14
C SER A 254 -8.01 10.65 -6.83
N PRO A 255 -7.93 9.92 -5.70
CA PRO A 255 -6.83 9.01 -5.37
C PRO A 255 -6.49 7.95 -6.44
N ASP A 256 -7.34 7.77 -7.46
CA ASP A 256 -7.20 6.74 -8.49
C ASP A 256 -6.25 7.10 -9.66
N ASP A 257 -5.78 8.35 -9.79
CA ASP A 257 -4.81 8.72 -10.84
C ASP A 257 -3.37 8.31 -10.44
N THR A 258 -3.05 7.05 -10.70
CA THR A 258 -1.74 6.41 -10.40
C THR A 258 -0.54 7.12 -11.05
N SER A 259 -0.72 7.79 -12.19
CA SER A 259 0.32 8.56 -12.89
C SER A 259 0.88 9.73 -12.06
N ASN A 260 0.09 10.25 -11.12
CA ASN A 260 0.50 11.35 -10.27
C ASN A 260 1.39 10.91 -9.10
N LEU A 261 1.27 9.65 -8.66
CA LEU A 261 2.00 9.13 -7.49
C LEU A 261 3.47 8.82 -7.80
N ASP A 262 3.80 8.54 -9.06
CA ASP A 262 5.18 8.28 -9.49
C ASP A 262 6.06 9.54 -9.33
N SER A 263 5.51 10.72 -9.64
CA SER A 263 6.21 12.00 -9.40
C SER A 263 6.55 12.23 -7.92
N VAL A 264 5.65 11.83 -7.01
CA VAL A 264 5.87 11.90 -5.56
C VAL A 264 6.97 10.93 -5.14
N VAL A 265 6.96 9.70 -5.69
CA VAL A 265 8.01 8.72 -5.43
C VAL A 265 9.38 9.21 -5.89
N GLU A 266 9.47 9.85 -7.06
CA GLU A 266 10.71 10.42 -7.58
C GLU A 266 11.29 11.50 -6.66
N MET A 267 10.45 12.42 -6.17
CA MET A 267 10.90 13.45 -5.21
C MET A 267 11.38 12.85 -3.88
N LEU A 268 10.77 11.75 -3.43
CA LEU A 268 11.16 11.07 -2.19
C LEU A 268 12.35 10.12 -2.37
N TYR A 269 12.82 9.90 -3.61
CA TYR A 269 13.90 8.97 -3.92
C TYR A 269 15.14 9.10 -3.01
N PRO A 270 15.66 10.31 -2.71
CA PRO A 270 16.81 10.50 -1.82
C PRO A 270 16.59 9.99 -0.39
N LEU A 271 15.32 9.94 0.04
CA LEU A 271 14.90 9.52 1.38
C LEU A 271 14.51 8.05 1.47
N MET A 272 14.34 7.34 0.36
CA MET A 272 13.92 5.92 0.33
C MET A 272 14.65 5.00 1.31
N PRO A 273 16.00 5.06 1.44
CA PRO A 273 16.71 4.17 2.36
C PRO A 273 16.69 4.66 3.82
N TRP A 274 16.13 5.83 4.12
CA TRP A 274 16.16 6.40 5.46
C TRP A 274 14.97 5.94 6.30
N CYS A 275 15.24 5.41 7.49
CA CYS A 275 14.24 5.02 8.48
C CYS A 275 13.57 6.24 9.10
N LEU A 276 12.48 6.70 8.48
CA LEU A 276 11.73 7.90 8.89
C LEU A 276 10.23 7.65 9.08
N ILE A 277 9.72 6.44 8.81
CA ILE A 277 8.31 6.11 9.02
C ILE A 277 8.14 5.58 10.46
N PRO A 278 7.46 6.30 11.37
CA PRO A 278 7.18 5.79 12.70
C PRO A 278 6.09 4.73 12.65
N CYS A 279 6.45 3.51 13.02
CA CYS A 279 5.53 2.38 13.09
C CYS A 279 5.48 1.79 14.50
N THR A 280 4.36 1.16 14.77
CA THR A 280 4.15 0.29 15.90
C THR A 280 4.05 -1.14 15.38
N GLN A 281 4.71 -2.07 16.07
CA GLN A 281 4.63 -3.50 15.79
C GLN A 281 4.48 -4.25 17.10
N SER A 282 3.65 -5.29 17.13
CA SER A 282 3.59 -6.22 18.27
C SER A 282 4.52 -7.41 18.00
N VAL A 283 5.36 -7.75 18.97
CA VAL A 283 6.28 -8.90 18.86
C VAL A 283 5.52 -10.21 18.83
N GLN A 284 4.40 -10.29 19.56
CA GLN A 284 3.51 -11.45 19.56
C GLN A 284 2.07 -11.05 19.21
N PRO A 285 1.40 -11.82 18.34
CA PRO A 285 -0.05 -11.75 18.20
C PRO A 285 -0.74 -11.97 19.56
N PHE A 286 -1.83 -11.25 19.84
CA PHE A 286 -2.67 -11.40 21.04
C PHE A 286 -2.06 -11.02 22.41
N VAL A 287 -0.86 -10.41 22.45
CA VAL A 287 -0.24 -9.92 23.70
C VAL A 287 -0.02 -8.41 23.64
N GLU A 288 -0.85 -7.64 24.34
CA GLU A 288 -0.83 -6.16 24.29
C GLU A 288 0.45 -5.54 24.90
N ASP A 289 1.17 -6.26 25.77
CA ASP A 289 2.36 -5.74 26.48
C ASP A 289 3.68 -5.87 25.68
N THR A 290 3.63 -6.27 24.40
CA THR A 290 4.83 -6.46 23.56
C THR A 290 4.94 -5.47 22.40
N ILE A 291 4.46 -4.24 22.62
CA ILE A 291 4.50 -3.19 21.62
C ILE A 291 5.91 -2.62 21.47
N GLU A 292 6.45 -2.70 20.27
CA GLU A 292 7.70 -2.05 19.88
C GLU A 292 7.43 -0.83 19.00
N HIS A 293 8.10 0.28 19.31
CA HIS A 293 8.14 1.46 18.46
C HIS A 293 9.39 1.40 17.57
N VAL A 294 9.15 1.32 16.27
CA VAL A 294 10.18 1.11 15.26
C VAL A 294 10.10 2.16 14.16
N LEU A 295 11.19 2.30 13.42
CA LEU A 295 11.29 3.16 12.23
C LEU A 295 11.50 2.30 11.00
N PHE A 296 10.59 2.42 10.04
CA PHE A 296 10.71 1.81 8.73
C PHE A 296 11.32 2.78 7.72
N PRO A 297 12.09 2.27 6.73
CA PRO A 297 12.59 3.09 5.65
C PRO A 297 11.45 3.67 4.82
N VAL A 298 11.63 4.88 4.27
CA VAL A 298 10.60 5.54 3.44
C VAL A 298 10.16 4.66 2.26
N SER A 299 11.04 3.79 1.75
CA SER A 299 10.71 2.76 0.74
C SER A 299 9.57 1.83 1.13
N LYS A 300 9.24 1.71 2.42
CA LYS A 300 8.16 0.85 2.94
C LYS A 300 6.84 1.59 3.18
N LEU A 301 6.70 2.85 2.72
CA LEU A 301 5.44 3.62 2.81
C LEU A 301 4.24 2.83 2.27
N ARG A 302 4.35 2.30 1.04
CA ARG A 302 3.29 1.50 0.38
C ARG A 302 3.05 0.12 1.03
N TYR A 303 3.84 -0.22 2.04
CA TYR A 303 3.77 -1.46 2.82
C TYR A 303 3.60 -1.16 4.32
N THR A 304 3.00 -0.02 4.65
CA THR A 304 2.67 0.39 6.01
C THR A 304 1.19 0.73 6.08
N VAL A 305 0.49 0.18 7.08
CA VAL A 305 -0.96 0.37 7.24
C VAL A 305 -1.26 1.56 8.13
N ASP A 306 -2.20 2.42 7.71
CA ASP A 306 -2.83 3.40 8.58
C ASP A 306 -4.08 2.79 9.23
N LEU A 307 -3.93 2.20 10.43
CA LEU A 307 -5.04 1.58 11.16
C LEU A 307 -6.15 2.57 11.55
N SER A 308 -5.89 3.89 11.51
CA SER A 308 -6.91 4.88 11.85
C SER A 308 -8.04 4.92 10.83
N THR A 309 -7.78 4.52 9.58
CA THR A 309 -8.77 4.54 8.49
C THR A 309 -9.71 3.34 8.53
N TYR A 310 -9.27 2.22 9.10
CA TYR A 310 -10.08 1.01 9.21
C TYR A 310 -10.96 1.01 10.47
N ASN A 311 -12.12 0.35 10.36
CA ASN A 311 -13.11 0.19 11.43
C ASN A 311 -13.57 -1.27 11.58
N GLY A 312 -14.38 -1.56 12.60
CA GLY A 312 -15.06 -2.86 12.72
C GLY A 312 -14.13 -4.06 12.95
N SER A 313 -14.49 -5.20 12.34
CA SER A 313 -13.77 -6.48 12.43
C SER A 313 -12.41 -6.41 11.74
N ILE A 314 -12.34 -5.84 10.53
CA ILE A 314 -11.07 -5.70 9.78
C ILE A 314 -9.99 -4.95 10.57
N LYS A 315 -10.32 -3.85 11.27
CA LYS A 315 -9.36 -3.13 12.11
C LYS A 315 -8.77 -4.02 13.21
N LYS A 316 -9.63 -4.83 13.86
CA LYS A 316 -9.21 -5.76 14.91
C LYS A 316 -8.35 -6.87 14.31
N ALA A 317 -8.75 -7.44 13.18
CA ALA A 317 -8.01 -8.46 12.47
C ALA A 317 -6.59 -7.98 12.08
N LEU A 318 -6.47 -6.79 11.49
CA LEU A 318 -5.18 -6.19 11.13
C LEU A 318 -4.29 -5.91 12.35
N LYS A 319 -4.86 -5.45 13.48
CA LYS A 319 -4.10 -5.30 14.74
C LYS A 319 -3.60 -6.66 15.25
N LEU A 320 -4.42 -7.71 15.16
CA LEU A 320 -4.08 -9.07 15.62
C LEU A 320 -3.10 -9.81 14.70
N LEU A 321 -3.01 -9.44 13.42
CA LEU A 321 -1.91 -9.88 12.56
C LEU A 321 -0.54 -9.45 13.11
N ALA A 322 -0.50 -8.38 13.92
CA ALA A 322 0.70 -7.83 14.54
C ALA A 322 1.80 -7.46 13.53
N LEU A 323 1.39 -7.07 12.32
CA LEU A 323 2.25 -6.50 11.28
C LEU A 323 2.48 -5.01 11.54
N PRO A 324 3.50 -4.39 10.91
CA PRO A 324 3.77 -2.97 11.10
C PRO A 324 2.61 -2.08 10.66
N TYR A 325 2.19 -1.18 11.54
CA TYR A 325 1.24 -0.11 11.22
C TYR A 325 1.76 1.23 11.72
N LEU A 326 1.28 2.33 11.14
CA LEU A 326 1.70 3.68 11.51
C LEU A 326 1.43 3.95 12.99
N ASP A 327 2.43 4.50 13.70
CA ASP A 327 2.31 4.84 15.12
C ASP A 327 1.13 5.82 15.33
N GLN A 328 0.17 5.46 16.18
CA GLN A 328 -1.06 6.26 16.37
C GLN A 328 -0.80 7.59 17.09
N SER A 329 0.34 7.73 17.77
CA SER A 329 0.77 9.01 18.35
C SER A 329 1.39 9.95 17.32
N PHE A 330 1.56 9.50 16.07
CA PHE A 330 2.19 10.26 15.01
C PHE A 330 1.24 11.25 14.34
N GLU A 331 1.30 12.49 14.82
CA GLU A 331 0.54 13.62 14.27
C GLU A 331 1.42 14.51 13.38
N VAL A 332 0.87 14.93 12.25
CA VAL A 332 1.49 15.88 11.30
C VAL A 332 0.42 16.89 10.88
N LYS A 333 0.81 18.13 10.61
CA LYS A 333 -0.12 19.22 10.26
C LYS A 333 -0.79 18.99 8.91
N LYS A 334 -0.04 18.40 7.98
CA LYS A 334 -0.53 17.96 6.67
C LYS A 334 -0.21 16.47 6.52
N ARG A 335 -1.14 15.74 5.92
CA ARG A 335 -1.06 14.28 5.71
C ARG A 335 -1.16 13.91 4.23
N PHE A 336 -0.77 14.78 3.30
CA PHE A 336 -0.92 14.51 1.87
C PHE A 336 -0.19 13.23 1.47
N ILE A 337 1.12 13.14 1.71
CA ILE A 337 1.91 11.96 1.30
C ILE A 337 1.45 10.71 2.05
N LEU A 338 1.21 10.83 3.37
CA LEU A 338 0.76 9.70 4.19
C LEU A 338 -0.60 9.17 3.72
N THR A 339 -1.55 10.05 3.41
CA THR A 339 -2.89 9.64 2.93
C THR A 339 -2.83 9.03 1.52
N SER A 340 -1.90 9.49 0.68
CA SER A 340 -1.77 9.02 -0.71
C SER A 340 -0.91 7.77 -0.87
N MET A 341 0.00 7.47 0.06
CA MET A 341 0.97 6.36 -0.07
C MET A 341 0.81 5.23 0.94
N LEU A 342 0.22 5.47 2.11
CA LEU A 342 -0.01 4.41 3.09
C LEU A 342 -1.17 3.51 2.66
N VAL A 343 -1.15 2.27 3.13
CA VAL A 343 -2.25 1.32 2.96
C VAL A 343 -3.41 1.77 3.84
N SER A 344 -4.57 2.01 3.20
CA SER A 344 -5.78 2.53 3.86
C SER A 344 -7.04 1.82 3.34
N ASP A 345 -8.17 2.10 4.00
CA ASP A 345 -9.48 1.53 3.66
C ASP A 345 -10.00 1.95 2.27
N LYS A 346 -9.40 3.00 1.68
CA LYS A 346 -9.73 3.51 0.35
C LYS A 346 -9.22 2.62 -0.77
N ASP A 347 -8.10 1.92 -0.57
CA ASP A 347 -7.47 1.06 -1.57
C ASP A 347 -7.29 -0.38 -1.06
N PRO A 348 -8.30 -1.25 -1.30
CA PRO A 348 -8.21 -2.68 -1.02
C PRO A 348 -7.04 -3.38 -1.74
N CYS A 349 -6.62 -2.87 -2.91
CA CYS A 349 -5.52 -3.46 -3.69
C CYS A 349 -4.18 -3.23 -2.99
N ALA A 350 -3.97 -2.05 -2.39
CA ALA A 350 -2.81 -1.79 -1.53
C ALA A 350 -2.76 -2.74 -0.34
N LEU A 351 -3.92 -3.08 0.27
CA LEU A 351 -3.97 -4.04 1.38
C LEU A 351 -3.57 -5.46 0.95
N ILE A 352 -4.00 -5.90 -0.25
CA ILE A 352 -3.55 -7.19 -0.81
C ILE A 352 -2.04 -7.20 -0.99
N ASN A 353 -1.47 -6.13 -1.56
CA ASN A 353 -0.03 -6.02 -1.77
C ASN A 353 0.76 -6.02 -0.46
N PHE A 354 0.26 -5.33 0.56
CA PHE A 354 0.81 -5.35 1.90
C PHE A 354 0.82 -6.75 2.51
N LEU A 355 -0.32 -7.43 2.52
CA LEU A 355 -0.41 -8.77 3.11
C LEU A 355 0.42 -9.80 2.33
N TYR A 356 0.53 -9.62 1.01
CA TYR A 356 1.39 -10.46 0.18
C TYR A 356 2.89 -10.25 0.46
N GLU A 357 3.33 -9.01 0.66
CA GLU A 357 4.71 -8.70 1.06
C GLU A 357 5.08 -9.40 2.37
N TYR A 358 4.15 -9.44 3.34
CA TYR A 358 4.35 -10.07 4.65
C TYR A 358 3.84 -11.52 4.76
N LYS A 359 3.64 -12.22 3.63
CA LYS A 359 2.98 -13.54 3.64
C LYS A 359 3.74 -14.59 4.45
N GLU A 360 5.07 -14.51 4.51
CA GLU A 360 5.89 -15.43 5.30
C GLU A 360 5.82 -15.11 6.80
N GLU A 361 5.77 -13.84 7.20
CA GLU A 361 5.48 -13.48 8.60
C GLU A 361 4.10 -13.94 9.01
N ILE A 362 3.09 -13.79 8.15
CA ILE A 362 1.72 -14.27 8.41
C ILE A 362 1.73 -15.80 8.57
N ARG A 363 2.44 -16.54 7.70
CA ARG A 363 2.57 -18.00 7.77
C ARG A 363 3.15 -18.48 9.10
N ASN A 364 4.14 -17.75 9.62
CA ASN A 364 4.85 -18.11 10.84
C ASN A 364 4.14 -17.65 12.13
N ARG A 365 3.02 -16.93 12.01
CA ARG A 365 2.22 -16.45 13.14
C ARG A 365 1.04 -17.38 13.40
N ASN A 366 0.74 -17.60 14.69
CA ASN A 366 -0.44 -18.34 15.12
C ASN A 366 -1.69 -17.46 15.03
N ILE A 367 -2.22 -17.26 13.83
CA ILE A 367 -3.41 -16.44 13.57
C ILE A 367 -4.67 -17.31 13.67
N THR A 368 -5.69 -16.82 14.36
CA THR A 368 -6.98 -17.51 14.49
C THR A 368 -7.80 -17.46 13.19
N GLN A 369 -8.64 -18.47 12.96
CA GLN A 369 -9.52 -18.55 11.77
C GLN A 369 -10.43 -17.31 11.62
N ASP A 370 -10.92 -16.75 12.73
CA ASP A 370 -11.79 -15.57 12.71
C ASP A 370 -11.07 -14.35 12.10
N VAL A 371 -9.80 -14.13 12.47
CA VAL A 371 -8.96 -13.06 11.92
C VAL A 371 -8.75 -13.24 10.41
N CYS A 372 -8.50 -14.48 9.96
CA CYS A 372 -8.35 -14.78 8.54
C CYS A 372 -9.67 -14.55 7.78
N THR A 373 -10.79 -14.96 8.36
CA THR A 373 -12.12 -14.80 7.78
C THR A 373 -12.48 -13.32 7.66
N ASP A 374 -12.26 -12.52 8.70
CA ASP A 374 -12.51 -11.06 8.70
C ASP A 374 -11.78 -10.35 7.55
N ILE A 375 -10.54 -10.75 7.26
CA ILE A 375 -9.74 -10.16 6.17
C ILE A 375 -10.27 -10.60 4.80
N LEU A 376 -10.57 -11.89 4.63
CA LEU A 376 -11.11 -12.41 3.37
C LEU A 376 -12.51 -11.85 3.08
N GLU A 377 -13.34 -11.66 4.11
CA GLU A 377 -14.66 -11.04 3.98
C GLU A 377 -14.54 -9.58 3.56
N TYR A 378 -13.59 -8.81 4.11
CA TYR A 378 -13.27 -7.47 3.62
C TYR A 378 -12.93 -7.44 2.13
N PHE A 379 -12.13 -8.40 1.63
CA PHE A 379 -11.86 -8.50 0.19
C PHE A 379 -13.09 -8.89 -0.63
N SER A 380 -13.95 -9.74 -0.09
CA SER A 380 -15.21 -10.12 -0.73
C SER A 380 -16.18 -8.93 -0.85
N GLU A 381 -16.28 -8.11 0.20
CA GLU A 381 -17.09 -6.88 0.21
C GLU A 381 -16.59 -5.85 -0.81
N HIS A 382 -15.27 -5.77 -1.02
CA HIS A 382 -14.65 -4.82 -1.94
C HIS A 382 -14.25 -5.42 -3.30
N ILE A 383 -14.75 -6.61 -3.65
CA ILE A 383 -14.33 -7.34 -4.85
C ILE A 383 -14.60 -6.58 -6.15
N ASP A 384 -15.62 -5.72 -6.18
CA ASP A 384 -15.95 -4.92 -7.37
C ASP A 384 -14.86 -3.89 -7.66
N ARG A 385 -14.36 -3.20 -6.63
CA ARG A 385 -13.21 -2.27 -6.76
C ARG A 385 -11.92 -2.99 -7.12
N ILE A 386 -11.68 -4.15 -6.53
CA ILE A 386 -10.53 -5.00 -6.90
C ILE A 386 -10.62 -5.43 -8.37
N SER A 387 -11.85 -5.64 -8.88
CA SER A 387 -12.10 -6.04 -10.26
C SER A 387 -11.92 -4.91 -11.28
N GLU A 388 -12.00 -3.64 -10.85
CA GLU A 388 -11.77 -2.47 -11.71
C GLU A 388 -10.27 -2.23 -11.97
N ASN A 389 -9.38 -2.87 -11.20
CA ASN A 389 -7.94 -2.74 -11.37
C ASN A 389 -7.43 -3.50 -12.61
N ASP A 390 -6.59 -2.85 -13.42
CA ASP A 390 -5.99 -3.45 -14.63
C ASP A 390 -5.22 -4.77 -14.35
N ASN A 391 -4.70 -4.94 -13.13
CA ASN A 391 -3.93 -6.11 -12.71
C ASN A 391 -4.74 -7.08 -11.84
N VAL A 392 -6.06 -7.13 -12.00
CA VAL A 392 -6.97 -7.99 -11.20
C VAL A 392 -6.48 -9.45 -11.09
N GLU A 393 -6.06 -10.08 -12.19
CA GLU A 393 -5.60 -11.48 -12.16
C GLU A 393 -4.38 -11.69 -11.24
N ALA A 394 -3.44 -10.72 -11.26
CA ALA A 394 -2.28 -10.76 -10.38
C ALA A 394 -2.67 -10.53 -8.91
N LEU A 395 -3.66 -9.68 -8.65
CA LEU A 395 -4.19 -9.44 -7.30
C LEU A 395 -4.93 -10.66 -6.74
N LEU A 396 -5.79 -11.29 -7.54
CA LEU A 396 -6.48 -12.54 -7.17
C LEU A 396 -5.46 -13.65 -6.89
N ASN A 397 -4.42 -13.76 -7.73
CA ASN A 397 -3.33 -14.72 -7.49
C ASN A 397 -2.56 -14.42 -6.19
N LYS A 398 -2.39 -13.14 -5.81
CA LYS A 398 -1.80 -12.79 -4.51
C LYS A 398 -2.71 -13.22 -3.37
N ILE A 399 -4.02 -12.97 -3.45
CA ILE A 399 -4.98 -13.39 -2.41
C ILE A 399 -4.83 -14.88 -2.12
N ILE A 400 -4.82 -15.74 -3.14
CA ILE A 400 -4.74 -17.19 -2.94
C ILE A 400 -3.41 -17.65 -2.32
N GLN A 401 -2.33 -16.89 -2.51
CA GLN A 401 -1.01 -17.22 -1.97
C GLN A 401 -0.79 -16.73 -0.53
N ILE A 402 -1.62 -15.81 -0.03
CA ILE A 402 -1.55 -15.37 1.36
C ILE A 402 -2.18 -16.47 2.23
N PRO A 403 -1.56 -16.89 3.35
CA PRO A 403 -2.05 -18.00 4.17
C PRO A 403 -3.24 -17.61 5.05
N LEU A 404 -4.35 -17.19 4.43
CA LEU A 404 -5.61 -16.81 5.08
C LEU A 404 -6.75 -17.79 4.79
N HIS A 405 -6.60 -18.72 3.85
CA HIS A 405 -7.68 -19.65 3.49
C HIS A 405 -7.79 -20.76 4.51
N VAL A 406 -8.99 -21.08 4.98
CA VAL A 406 -9.21 -22.12 5.99
C VAL A 406 -9.66 -23.41 5.29
N ASN A 407 -8.93 -24.50 5.50
CA ASN A 407 -9.36 -25.82 5.04
C ASN A 407 -10.39 -26.44 6.00
N VAL A 408 -11.03 -27.54 5.58
CA VAL A 408 -12.02 -28.26 6.43
C VAL A 408 -11.45 -28.74 7.77
N ASN A 409 -10.14 -28.94 7.85
CA ASN A 409 -9.41 -29.34 9.06
C ASN A 409 -9.07 -28.14 9.97
N GLY A 410 -9.50 -26.94 9.61
CA GLY A 410 -9.31 -25.73 10.41
C GLY A 410 -7.90 -25.13 10.34
N HIS A 411 -7.09 -25.53 9.37
CA HIS A 411 -5.75 -24.97 9.18
C HIS A 411 -5.80 -23.83 8.16
N ASN A 412 -5.06 -22.76 8.45
CA ASN A 412 -4.84 -21.66 7.52
C ASN A 412 -3.79 -22.09 6.49
N ILE A 413 -4.12 -21.95 5.21
CA ILE A 413 -3.30 -22.41 4.09
C ILE A 413 -3.17 -21.34 3.02
N SER A 414 -2.06 -21.40 2.31
CA SER A 414 -1.86 -20.74 1.01
C SER A 414 -2.15 -21.75 -0.10
N LEU A 415 -2.64 -21.28 -1.24
CA LEU A 415 -3.01 -22.09 -2.39
C LEU A 415 -2.11 -21.77 -3.59
N ASP A 416 -1.92 -22.77 -4.45
CA ASP A 416 -1.29 -22.62 -5.75
C ASP A 416 -2.37 -22.25 -6.79
N SER A 417 -2.00 -21.46 -7.80
CA SER A 417 -2.89 -21.11 -8.93
C SER A 417 -3.45 -22.35 -9.66
N ASN A 418 -2.73 -23.47 -9.65
CA ASN A 418 -3.14 -24.73 -10.29
C ASN A 418 -3.78 -25.73 -9.31
N ALA A 419 -4.00 -25.35 -8.05
CA ALA A 419 -4.58 -26.25 -7.07
C ALA A 419 -6.02 -26.62 -7.45
N ARG A 420 -6.36 -27.91 -7.35
CA ARG A 420 -7.75 -28.35 -7.44
C ARG A 420 -8.44 -28.01 -6.12
N VAL A 421 -9.33 -27.04 -6.15
CA VAL A 421 -10.05 -26.57 -4.96
C VAL A 421 -11.52 -26.93 -5.07
N LEU A 422 -12.10 -27.41 -3.97
CA LEU A 422 -13.54 -27.53 -3.78
C LEU A 422 -13.93 -26.69 -2.56
N VAL A 423 -14.76 -25.68 -2.79
CA VAL A 423 -15.29 -24.82 -1.72
C VAL A 423 -16.55 -25.45 -1.15
N LEU A 424 -16.50 -25.78 0.14
CA LEU A 424 -17.63 -26.30 0.88
C LEU A 424 -18.13 -25.19 1.82
N ASP A 425 -19.17 -24.49 1.36
CA ASP A 425 -19.92 -23.57 2.23
C ASP A 425 -20.96 -24.33 3.08
N ASP A 426 -21.53 -23.66 4.07
CA ASP A 426 -22.51 -24.27 4.98
C ASP A 426 -23.73 -24.85 4.26
N ASN A 427 -24.20 -24.19 3.19
CA ASN A 427 -25.39 -24.61 2.45
C ASN A 427 -25.13 -25.85 1.58
N VAL A 428 -23.94 -25.98 1.00
CA VAL A 428 -23.54 -27.16 0.23
C VAL A 428 -23.22 -28.32 1.17
N SER A 429 -22.52 -28.05 2.27
CA SER A 429 -22.11 -29.07 3.25
C SER A 429 -23.30 -29.79 3.89
N GLU A 430 -24.40 -29.06 4.15
CA GLU A 430 -25.66 -29.63 4.66
C GLU A 430 -26.42 -30.49 3.62
N LYS A 431 -26.09 -30.37 2.34
CA LYS A 431 -26.83 -30.97 1.21
C LYS A 431 -26.07 -32.08 0.49
N ILE A 432 -24.90 -32.49 0.97
CA ILE A 432 -24.13 -33.59 0.40
C ILE A 432 -23.78 -34.63 1.46
N ILE A 433 -23.44 -35.84 1.01
CA ILE A 433 -22.83 -36.83 1.90
C ILE A 433 -21.36 -36.43 2.11
N LEU A 434 -20.97 -36.21 3.37
CA LEU A 434 -19.61 -35.83 3.75
C LEU A 434 -18.72 -37.05 4.06
N ASP A 435 -19.31 -38.20 4.38
CA ASP A 435 -18.57 -39.40 4.76
C ASP A 435 -17.63 -39.87 3.65
N GLY A 436 -16.33 -39.87 3.92
CA GLY A 436 -15.31 -40.26 2.94
C GLY A 436 -14.86 -39.15 1.98
N VAL A 437 -15.49 -37.97 1.98
CA VAL A 437 -15.10 -36.83 1.13
C VAL A 437 -13.70 -36.30 1.47
N GLU A 438 -13.32 -36.26 2.74
CA GLU A 438 -11.96 -35.86 3.14
C GLU A 438 -10.90 -36.84 2.60
N LYS A 439 -11.15 -38.15 2.72
CA LYS A 439 -10.26 -39.19 2.17
C LYS A 439 -10.18 -39.10 0.64
N TRP A 440 -11.32 -38.87 -0.02
CA TRP A 440 -11.38 -38.63 -1.46
C TRP A 440 -10.58 -37.41 -1.88
N ALA A 441 -10.67 -36.31 -1.13
CA ALA A 441 -9.95 -35.09 -1.43
C ALA A 441 -8.43 -35.32 -1.36
N ASN A 442 -7.97 -35.98 -0.30
CA ASN A 442 -6.56 -36.36 -0.16
C ASN A 442 -6.08 -37.28 -1.30
N ALA A 443 -6.85 -38.30 -1.67
CA ALA A 443 -6.48 -39.24 -2.73
C ALA A 443 -6.54 -38.61 -4.15
N SER A 444 -7.46 -37.66 -4.37
CA SER A 444 -7.62 -36.96 -5.65
C SER A 444 -6.70 -35.75 -5.82
N GLY A 445 -5.98 -35.34 -4.77
CA GLY A 445 -5.21 -34.11 -4.72
C GLY A 445 -6.08 -32.84 -4.71
N THR A 446 -7.32 -32.94 -4.23
CA THR A 446 -8.25 -31.81 -4.10
C THR A 446 -8.14 -31.19 -2.71
N ILE A 447 -8.09 -29.87 -2.64
CA ILE A 447 -8.12 -29.11 -1.40
C ILE A 447 -9.56 -28.75 -1.07
N LEU A 448 -10.03 -29.13 0.11
CA LEU A 448 -11.35 -28.74 0.62
C LEU A 448 -11.23 -27.46 1.43
N LEU A 449 -11.82 -26.38 0.93
CA LEU A 449 -11.92 -25.13 1.66
C LEU A 449 -13.23 -25.08 2.43
N LYS A 450 -13.15 -24.61 3.68
CA LYS A 450 -14.30 -24.24 4.48
C LYS A 450 -14.58 -22.76 4.26
N ALA A 451 -15.78 -22.42 3.79
CA ALA A 451 -16.12 -21.03 3.46
C ALA A 451 -17.42 -20.58 4.12
N THR A 452 -17.44 -19.35 4.61
CA THR A 452 -18.69 -18.68 4.99
C THR A 452 -19.43 -18.21 3.73
N ARG A 453 -20.73 -17.95 3.85
CA ARG A 453 -21.54 -17.44 2.73
C ARG A 453 -21.00 -16.12 2.16
N ASN A 454 -20.35 -15.31 3.00
CA ASN A 454 -19.77 -14.03 2.62
C ASN A 454 -18.57 -14.19 1.68
N LEU A 455 -17.89 -15.35 1.67
CA LEU A 455 -16.72 -15.60 0.83
C LEU A 455 -17.05 -16.17 -0.56
N ILE A 456 -18.31 -16.56 -0.80
CA ILE A 456 -18.71 -17.19 -2.07
C ILE A 456 -18.43 -16.26 -3.26
N LYS A 457 -18.72 -14.96 -3.13
CA LYS A 457 -18.48 -13.97 -4.19
C LYS A 457 -17.00 -13.89 -4.56
N LEU A 458 -16.12 -13.81 -3.54
CA LEU A 458 -14.67 -13.82 -3.73
C LEU A 458 -14.18 -15.11 -4.41
N TYR A 459 -14.57 -16.28 -3.90
CA TYR A 459 -14.12 -17.55 -4.47
C TYR A 459 -14.67 -17.83 -5.86
N ALA A 460 -15.88 -17.34 -6.18
CA ALA A 460 -16.40 -17.38 -7.53
C ALA A 460 -15.60 -16.48 -8.47
N LYS A 461 -15.20 -15.29 -8.03
CA LYS A 461 -14.35 -14.39 -8.81
C LYS A 461 -12.96 -14.97 -9.07
N ILE A 462 -12.38 -15.66 -8.09
CA ILE A 462 -11.10 -16.39 -8.24
C ILE A 462 -11.25 -17.59 -9.20
N GLY A 463 -12.45 -18.15 -9.33
CA GLY A 463 -12.73 -19.32 -10.18
C GLY A 463 -12.67 -20.66 -9.45
N PHE A 464 -12.70 -20.67 -8.12
CA PHE A 464 -12.72 -21.93 -7.33
C PHE A 464 -14.12 -22.56 -7.21
N THR A 465 -15.18 -21.77 -7.38
CA THR A 465 -16.56 -22.27 -7.28
C THR A 465 -17.51 -21.47 -8.15
N ALA A 466 -18.71 -22.00 -8.40
CA ALA A 466 -19.83 -21.19 -8.90
C ALA A 466 -20.48 -20.42 -7.73
N GLU A 467 -21.04 -19.23 -8.00
CA GLU A 467 -21.77 -18.45 -6.99
C GLU A 467 -22.97 -19.21 -6.41
N LYS A 468 -23.56 -20.11 -7.20
CA LYS A 468 -24.69 -20.96 -6.80
C LYS A 468 -24.31 -22.42 -6.99
N LEU A 469 -23.33 -22.87 -6.20
CA LEU A 469 -22.96 -24.27 -6.16
C LEU A 469 -24.09 -25.08 -5.50
N GLU A 470 -24.61 -26.07 -6.20
CA GLU A 470 -25.57 -27.02 -5.65
C GLU A 470 -24.90 -28.38 -5.42
N ALA A 471 -25.53 -29.22 -4.59
CA ALA A 471 -25.08 -30.59 -4.35
C ALA A 471 -24.82 -31.34 -5.67
N ILE A 472 -25.73 -31.22 -6.64
CA ILE A 472 -25.57 -31.87 -7.96
C ILE A 472 -24.31 -31.44 -8.71
N ASP A 473 -23.87 -30.19 -8.56
CA ASP A 473 -22.67 -29.67 -9.22
C ASP A 473 -21.40 -30.26 -8.58
N VAL A 474 -21.38 -30.45 -7.25
CA VAL A 474 -20.28 -31.11 -6.53
C VAL A 474 -20.07 -32.54 -7.04
N TYR A 475 -21.15 -33.31 -7.16
CA TYR A 475 -21.06 -34.68 -7.66
C TYR A 475 -20.64 -34.73 -9.13
N THR A 476 -21.24 -33.88 -9.95
CA THR A 476 -21.03 -33.86 -11.41
C THR A 476 -19.61 -33.43 -11.78
N ASN A 477 -19.09 -32.37 -11.15
CA ASN A 477 -17.85 -31.73 -11.56
C ASN A 477 -16.62 -32.21 -10.77
N HIS A 478 -16.83 -32.87 -9.62
CA HIS A 478 -15.74 -33.26 -8.72
C HIS A 478 -15.81 -34.74 -8.34
N LEU A 479 -16.77 -35.14 -7.48
CA LEU A 479 -16.74 -36.47 -6.83
C LEU A 479 -16.80 -37.63 -7.84
N LEU A 480 -17.73 -37.60 -8.81
CA LEU A 480 -17.90 -38.71 -9.74
C LEU A 480 -16.73 -38.90 -10.71
N LEU A 481 -16.03 -37.82 -11.06
CA LEU A 481 -14.88 -37.88 -11.98
C LEU A 481 -13.68 -38.63 -11.37
N LYS A 482 -13.66 -38.77 -10.04
CA LYS A 482 -12.65 -39.48 -9.25
C LYS A 482 -13.32 -40.38 -8.22
N PHE A 483 -14.38 -41.09 -8.62
CA PHE A 483 -15.17 -41.92 -7.71
C PHE A 483 -14.34 -43.05 -7.07
N ASP A 484 -13.33 -43.54 -7.79
CA ASP A 484 -12.33 -44.50 -7.33
C ASP A 484 -11.51 -44.01 -6.11
N CYS A 485 -11.40 -42.70 -5.92
CA CYS A 485 -10.73 -42.11 -4.76
C CYS A 485 -11.60 -42.12 -3.49
N LEU A 486 -12.91 -42.34 -3.59
CA LEU A 486 -13.77 -42.50 -2.41
C LEU A 486 -13.47 -43.84 -1.73
N PRO A 487 -13.51 -43.92 -0.39
CA PRO A 487 -13.42 -45.19 0.31
C PRO A 487 -14.57 -46.12 -0.07
N LYS A 488 -14.27 -47.40 -0.22
CA LYS A 488 -15.24 -48.42 -0.67
C LYS A 488 -16.46 -48.49 0.24
N GLU A 489 -16.25 -48.36 1.55
CA GLU A 489 -17.31 -48.35 2.56
C GLU A 489 -18.33 -47.21 2.35
N ASN A 490 -17.97 -46.16 1.61
CA ASN A 490 -18.83 -45.00 1.35
C ASN A 490 -19.49 -45.03 -0.04
N HIS A 491 -19.03 -45.86 -0.99
CA HIS A 491 -19.53 -45.85 -2.37
C HIS A 491 -21.05 -45.97 -2.46
N GLN A 492 -21.61 -46.96 -1.75
CA GLN A 492 -23.04 -47.21 -1.76
C GLN A 492 -23.86 -46.02 -1.23
N ALA A 493 -23.42 -45.38 -0.14
CA ALA A 493 -24.14 -44.25 0.45
C ALA A 493 -24.21 -43.06 -0.53
N HIS A 494 -23.10 -42.73 -1.19
CA HIS A 494 -23.06 -41.69 -2.21
C HIS A 494 -23.95 -42.03 -3.42
N LEU A 495 -23.91 -43.26 -3.92
CA LEU A 495 -24.73 -43.68 -5.05
C LEU A 495 -26.23 -43.68 -4.71
N VAL A 496 -26.60 -44.09 -3.50
CA VAL A 496 -27.99 -44.02 -3.01
C VAL A 496 -28.46 -42.57 -2.96
N PHE A 497 -27.62 -41.66 -2.45
CA PHE A 497 -27.93 -40.23 -2.43
C PHE A 497 -28.15 -39.67 -3.84
N ILE A 498 -27.28 -40.01 -4.80
CA ILE A 498 -27.44 -39.60 -6.20
C ILE A 498 -28.77 -40.11 -6.77
N ARG A 499 -29.08 -41.40 -6.56
CA ARG A 499 -30.31 -42.03 -7.07
C ARG A 499 -31.56 -41.39 -6.47
N ASP A 500 -31.62 -41.31 -5.14
CA ASP A 500 -32.86 -41.00 -4.41
C ASP A 500 -33.10 -39.51 -4.25
N ILE A 501 -32.04 -38.70 -4.21
CA ILE A 501 -32.13 -37.26 -3.96
C ILE A 501 -31.82 -36.45 -5.23
N LEU A 502 -30.65 -36.66 -5.85
CA LEU A 502 -30.23 -35.82 -6.99
C LEU A 502 -30.98 -36.15 -8.29
N LEU A 503 -31.29 -37.43 -8.51
CA LEU A 503 -32.05 -37.93 -9.65
C LEU A 503 -33.50 -38.24 -9.30
N ALA A 504 -34.01 -37.73 -8.17
CA ALA A 504 -35.41 -37.84 -7.80
C ALA A 504 -36.30 -37.41 -8.99
N LYS A 505 -37.12 -38.34 -9.48
CA LYS A 505 -37.95 -38.12 -10.66
C LYS A 505 -39.04 -37.08 -10.36
N SER A 506 -38.95 -35.94 -11.03
CA SER A 506 -40.13 -35.17 -11.42
C SER A 506 -40.53 -35.59 -12.85
N SER A 507 -41.67 -35.10 -13.35
CA SER A 507 -42.21 -35.48 -14.68
C SER A 507 -41.19 -35.42 -15.84
N SER A 508 -40.09 -34.68 -15.72
CA SER A 508 -38.92 -34.76 -16.60
C SER A 508 -37.62 -34.34 -15.90
N PHE A 509 -36.45 -34.81 -16.38
CA PHE A 509 -35.15 -34.37 -15.86
C PHE A 509 -34.83 -32.93 -16.29
N ASN A 510 -34.35 -32.13 -15.33
CA ASN A 510 -33.87 -30.78 -15.60
C ASN A 510 -32.47 -30.80 -16.26
N THR A 511 -31.95 -29.63 -16.63
CA THR A 511 -30.64 -29.50 -17.31
C THR A 511 -29.49 -30.06 -16.48
N LYS A 512 -29.40 -29.74 -15.18
CA LYS A 512 -28.32 -30.24 -14.31
C LYS A 512 -28.38 -31.76 -14.14
N GLN A 513 -29.59 -32.31 -13.98
CA GLN A 513 -29.81 -33.76 -13.95
C GLN A 513 -29.37 -34.43 -15.25
N LYS A 514 -29.69 -33.86 -16.41
CA LYS A 514 -29.21 -34.41 -17.70
C LYS A 514 -27.69 -34.42 -17.81
N ILE A 515 -27.00 -33.40 -17.28
CA ILE A 515 -25.53 -33.35 -17.24
C ILE A 515 -24.99 -34.43 -16.29
N LEU A 516 -25.54 -34.55 -15.07
CA LEU A 516 -25.18 -35.61 -14.12
C LEU A 516 -25.34 -37.00 -14.75
N ILE A 517 -26.45 -37.23 -15.46
CA ILE A 517 -26.70 -38.49 -16.18
C ILE A 517 -25.64 -38.74 -17.27
N ALA A 518 -25.23 -37.70 -17.99
CA ALA A 518 -24.18 -37.82 -18.99
C ALA A 518 -22.83 -38.21 -18.35
N VAL A 519 -22.50 -37.67 -17.17
CA VAL A 519 -21.32 -38.06 -16.40
C VAL A 519 -21.42 -39.50 -15.90
N LEU A 520 -22.57 -39.90 -15.34
CA LEU A 520 -22.79 -41.28 -14.88
C LEU A 520 -22.61 -42.32 -16.00
N LYS A 521 -22.89 -41.97 -17.26
CA LYS A 521 -22.68 -42.87 -18.40
C LYS A 521 -21.21 -43.11 -18.74
N THR A 522 -20.31 -42.23 -18.30
CA THR A 522 -18.88 -42.28 -18.66
C THR A 522 -18.00 -42.69 -17.49
N VAL A 523 -18.41 -42.42 -16.24
CA VAL A 523 -17.63 -42.76 -15.05
C VAL A 523 -17.78 -44.22 -14.64
N SER A 524 -16.73 -44.76 -14.02
CA SER A 524 -16.74 -46.11 -13.46
C SER A 524 -17.13 -46.06 -11.99
N PHE A 525 -18.25 -46.71 -11.63
CA PHE A 525 -18.80 -46.69 -10.28
C PHE A 525 -19.46 -48.01 -9.86
N VAL A 526 -19.59 -48.97 -10.78
CA VAL A 526 -20.15 -50.29 -10.49
C VAL A 526 -19.01 -51.22 -10.11
N GLU A 527 -19.01 -51.70 -8.86
CA GLU A 527 -17.93 -52.53 -8.31
C GLU A 527 -18.14 -54.03 -8.62
N GLU A 528 -17.06 -54.72 -8.99
CA GLU A 528 -17.00 -56.19 -9.12
C GLU A 528 -16.39 -56.85 -7.86
N ASN A 529 -16.46 -58.19 -7.76
CA ASN A 529 -16.00 -58.96 -6.60
C ASN A 529 -14.52 -58.78 -6.23
N ASP A 530 -13.68 -58.36 -7.19
CA ASP A 530 -12.25 -58.06 -6.98
C ASP A 530 -12.00 -56.60 -6.58
N GLY A 531 -13.06 -55.79 -6.57
CA GLY A 531 -13.00 -54.40 -6.17
C GLY A 531 -12.66 -53.41 -7.28
N ILE A 532 -12.66 -53.84 -8.53
CA ILE A 532 -12.49 -52.99 -9.71
C ILE A 532 -13.81 -52.31 -10.04
N LEU A 533 -13.74 -51.02 -10.39
CA LEU A 533 -14.90 -50.24 -10.83
C LEU A 533 -15.03 -50.26 -12.34
N PHE A 534 -16.24 -50.48 -12.83
CA PHE A 534 -16.61 -50.43 -14.23
C PHE A 534 -17.72 -49.40 -14.49
N THR A 535 -17.84 -49.00 -15.75
CA THR A 535 -18.99 -48.21 -16.21
C THR A 535 -20.26 -49.06 -16.22
N ALA A 536 -21.42 -48.45 -16.02
CA ALA A 536 -22.69 -49.19 -16.12
C ALA A 536 -22.88 -49.86 -17.49
N SER A 537 -22.41 -49.21 -18.56
CA SER A 537 -22.43 -49.72 -19.93
C SER A 537 -21.57 -50.96 -20.18
N HIS A 538 -20.68 -51.32 -19.25
CA HIS A 538 -19.95 -52.58 -19.31
C HIS A 538 -20.90 -53.78 -19.12
N PHE A 539 -21.94 -53.61 -18.30
CA PHE A 539 -22.83 -54.69 -17.88
C PHE A 539 -24.13 -54.74 -18.68
N LYS A 540 -24.76 -55.92 -18.64
CA LYS A 540 -26.09 -56.20 -19.16
C LYS A 540 -27.12 -56.11 -18.05
N ASP A 541 -28.36 -55.80 -18.42
CA ASP A 541 -29.46 -55.63 -17.47
C ASP A 541 -29.78 -56.92 -16.69
N PRO A 542 -29.56 -56.96 -15.36
CA PRO A 542 -29.82 -58.13 -14.53
C PRO A 542 -31.32 -58.35 -14.25
N CYS A 543 -32.21 -57.48 -14.71
CA CYS A 543 -33.66 -57.66 -14.61
C CYS A 543 -34.28 -58.18 -15.92
N ASN A 544 -33.50 -58.26 -17.00
CA ASN A 544 -33.96 -58.80 -18.27
C ASN A 544 -33.76 -60.32 -18.31
N GLU A 545 -34.87 -61.05 -18.17
CA GLU A 545 -34.87 -62.52 -18.16
C GLU A 545 -34.29 -63.15 -19.44
N LEU A 546 -34.40 -62.47 -20.59
CA LEU A 546 -33.84 -62.99 -21.83
C LEU A 546 -32.31 -62.83 -21.86
N LEU A 547 -31.79 -61.67 -21.40
CA LEU A 547 -30.35 -61.49 -21.28
C LEU A 547 -29.74 -62.52 -20.32
N LYS A 548 -30.39 -62.79 -19.18
CA LYS A 548 -29.94 -63.82 -18.20
C LYS A 548 -29.79 -65.21 -18.81
N LEU A 549 -30.67 -65.57 -19.73
CA LEU A 549 -30.60 -66.87 -20.40
C LEU A 549 -29.43 -66.93 -21.39
N MET A 550 -29.11 -65.80 -22.01
CA MET A 550 -28.23 -65.73 -23.17
C MET A 550 -26.77 -65.37 -22.85
N CYS A 551 -26.51 -64.86 -21.65
CA CYS A 551 -25.24 -64.23 -21.28
C CYS A 551 -24.60 -64.94 -20.09
N ASP A 552 -23.28 -64.75 -19.93
CA ASP A 552 -22.56 -65.34 -18.80
C ASP A 552 -22.95 -64.62 -17.49
N PRO A 553 -22.99 -65.29 -16.33
CA PRO A 553 -23.22 -64.63 -15.04
C PRO A 553 -22.30 -63.43 -14.78
N ASN A 554 -21.07 -63.42 -15.31
CA ASN A 554 -20.13 -62.30 -15.16
C ASN A 554 -20.47 -61.08 -16.04
N ASP A 555 -21.38 -61.21 -17.03
CA ASP A 555 -21.84 -60.07 -17.84
C ASP A 555 -22.82 -59.15 -17.07
N PHE A 556 -23.22 -59.52 -15.85
CA PHE A 556 -24.19 -58.82 -15.02
C PHE A 556 -23.50 -58.17 -13.80
N PRO A 557 -24.00 -57.03 -13.31
CA PRO A 557 -23.38 -56.35 -12.19
C PRO A 557 -23.66 -57.13 -10.89
N GLY A 558 -22.64 -57.21 -10.03
CA GLY A 558 -22.70 -57.90 -8.74
C GLY A 558 -23.26 -57.06 -7.59
N GLY A 559 -23.24 -57.62 -6.39
CA GLY A 559 -23.52 -56.91 -5.13
C GLY A 559 -24.92 -56.25 -5.09
N PRO A 560 -25.04 -54.99 -4.64
CA PRO A 560 -26.34 -54.31 -4.55
C PRO A 560 -26.96 -54.05 -5.93
N PHE A 561 -26.17 -53.95 -7.00
CA PHE A 561 -26.63 -53.57 -8.34
C PHE A 561 -27.47 -54.64 -9.05
N SER A 562 -27.48 -55.88 -8.55
CA SER A 562 -28.37 -56.94 -9.05
C SER A 562 -29.81 -56.81 -8.54
N GLN A 563 -30.06 -55.89 -7.59
CA GLN A 563 -31.37 -55.69 -6.99
C GLN A 563 -32.25 -54.76 -7.83
N ILE A 564 -33.56 -55.04 -7.85
CA ILE A 564 -34.56 -54.28 -8.63
C ILE A 564 -34.56 -52.77 -8.31
N VAL A 565 -34.20 -52.39 -7.08
CA VAL A 565 -34.15 -50.99 -6.63
C VAL A 565 -33.11 -50.14 -7.39
N TRP A 566 -32.14 -50.77 -8.07
CA TRP A 566 -31.13 -50.10 -8.88
C TRP A 566 -31.42 -50.11 -10.38
N GLN A 567 -32.44 -50.85 -10.83
CA GLN A 567 -32.74 -51.05 -12.24
C GLN A 567 -32.86 -49.72 -12.99
N GLU A 568 -33.71 -48.82 -12.49
CA GLU A 568 -33.96 -47.53 -13.15
C GLU A 568 -32.73 -46.61 -13.16
N PHE A 569 -31.96 -46.64 -12.08
CA PHE A 569 -30.71 -45.89 -11.97
C PHE A 569 -29.69 -46.38 -13.01
N LEU A 570 -29.51 -47.70 -13.13
CA LEU A 570 -28.60 -48.31 -14.09
C LEU A 570 -29.05 -48.08 -15.54
N TYR A 571 -30.35 -48.10 -15.81
CA TYR A 571 -30.90 -47.70 -17.13
C TYR A 571 -30.52 -46.26 -17.47
N THR A 572 -30.66 -45.37 -16.50
CA THR A 572 -30.29 -43.96 -16.65
C THR A 572 -28.79 -43.80 -16.88
N ALA A 573 -27.97 -44.57 -16.16
CA ALA A 573 -26.51 -44.61 -16.30
C ALA A 573 -26.01 -45.38 -17.54
N GLY A 574 -26.92 -45.96 -18.35
CA GLY A 574 -26.57 -46.54 -19.66
C GLY A 574 -26.17 -48.01 -19.66
N ILE A 575 -26.67 -48.81 -18.72
CA ILE A 575 -26.54 -50.28 -18.77
C ILE A 575 -27.13 -50.85 -20.07
N GLN A 576 -26.59 -51.96 -20.55
CA GLN A 576 -27.05 -52.58 -21.80
C GLN A 576 -28.38 -53.30 -21.59
N THR A 577 -29.47 -52.74 -22.13
CA THR A 577 -30.83 -53.33 -22.05
C THR A 577 -31.26 -54.04 -23.33
N GLN A 578 -30.62 -53.72 -24.46
CA GLN A 578 -31.02 -54.24 -25.78
C GLN A 578 -30.45 -55.62 -26.05
N VAL A 579 -31.33 -56.53 -26.48
CA VAL A 579 -30.95 -57.85 -27.00
C VAL A 579 -30.61 -57.70 -28.47
N THR A 580 -29.33 -57.88 -28.82
CA THR A 580 -28.89 -57.72 -30.21
C THR A 580 -29.14 -59.00 -31.02
N PRO A 581 -29.41 -58.90 -32.34
CA PRO A 581 -29.58 -60.08 -33.20
C PRO A 581 -28.39 -61.05 -33.14
N LYS A 582 -27.18 -60.53 -32.96
CA LYS A 582 -25.97 -61.33 -32.82
C LYS A 582 -26.00 -62.20 -31.57
N MET A 583 -26.47 -61.66 -30.44
CA MET A 583 -26.62 -62.42 -29.20
C MET A 583 -27.63 -63.55 -29.36
N VAL A 584 -28.77 -63.29 -30.04
CA VAL A 584 -29.80 -64.31 -30.31
C VAL A 584 -29.24 -65.45 -31.15
N LEU A 585 -28.50 -65.12 -32.22
CA LEU A 585 -27.85 -66.12 -33.07
C LEU A 585 -26.79 -66.94 -32.33
N GLN A 586 -26.01 -66.32 -31.45
CA GLN A 586 -25.03 -67.04 -30.63
C GLN A 586 -25.70 -67.97 -29.63
N PHE A 587 -26.78 -67.52 -28.99
CA PHE A 587 -27.55 -68.34 -28.06
C PHE A 587 -28.22 -69.53 -28.76
N ALA A 588 -28.84 -69.32 -29.93
CA ALA A 588 -29.45 -70.38 -30.72
C ALA A 588 -28.42 -71.45 -31.12
N ARG A 589 -27.21 -71.05 -31.53
CA ARG A 589 -26.10 -71.98 -31.81
C ARG A 589 -25.65 -72.74 -30.56
N SER A 590 -25.54 -72.06 -29.41
CA SER A 590 -25.19 -72.72 -28.15
C SER A 590 -26.22 -73.78 -27.75
N ILE A 591 -27.52 -73.48 -27.91
CA ILE A 591 -28.60 -74.45 -27.67
C ILE A 591 -28.51 -75.62 -28.64
N GLU A 592 -28.25 -75.36 -29.93
CA GLU A 592 -28.10 -76.41 -30.95
C GLU A 592 -26.94 -77.36 -30.61
N GLU A 593 -25.77 -76.82 -30.26
CA GLU A 593 -24.62 -77.62 -29.85
C GLU A 593 -24.86 -78.41 -28.57
N GLU A 594 -25.53 -77.82 -27.58
CA GLU A 594 -25.82 -78.48 -26.31
C GLU A 594 -26.90 -79.57 -26.45
N ALA A 595 -27.92 -79.33 -27.27
CA ALA A 595 -28.91 -80.32 -27.65
C ALA A 595 -28.28 -81.49 -28.43
N GLY A 596 -27.32 -81.18 -29.32
CA GLY A 596 -26.54 -82.19 -30.04
C GLY A 596 -25.65 -83.04 -29.13
N ARG A 597 -25.12 -82.47 -28.04
CA ARG A 597 -24.25 -83.18 -27.07
C ARG A 597 -24.99 -83.98 -26.00
N LYS A 598 -26.12 -83.47 -25.48
CA LYS A 598 -26.80 -84.02 -24.29
C LYS A 598 -28.20 -84.59 -24.56
N GLY A 599 -28.72 -84.43 -25.78
CA GLY A 599 -30.13 -84.72 -26.10
C GLY A 599 -31.08 -83.63 -25.55
N VAL A 600 -32.30 -83.56 -26.08
CA VAL A 600 -33.27 -82.50 -25.70
C VAL A 600 -33.80 -82.75 -24.29
N THR A 601 -33.23 -82.05 -23.30
CA THR A 601 -33.70 -82.06 -21.91
C THR A 601 -34.90 -81.11 -21.72
N LYS A 602 -35.57 -81.18 -20.55
CA LYS A 602 -36.66 -80.24 -20.19
C LYS A 602 -36.21 -78.77 -20.21
N GLU A 603 -34.95 -78.52 -19.88
CA GLU A 603 -34.35 -77.19 -19.80
C GLU A 603 -34.06 -76.63 -21.20
N ILE A 604 -33.51 -77.45 -22.08
CA ILE A 604 -33.35 -77.13 -23.51
C ILE A 604 -34.72 -76.87 -24.18
N SER A 605 -35.74 -77.66 -23.82
CA SER A 605 -37.12 -77.47 -24.32
C SER A 605 -37.76 -76.15 -23.85
N LYS A 606 -37.40 -75.67 -22.65
CA LYS A 606 -37.85 -74.37 -22.12
C LYS A 606 -37.15 -73.21 -22.83
N ASN A 607 -35.84 -73.32 -23.04
CA ASN A 607 -35.04 -72.29 -23.72
C ASN A 607 -35.41 -72.14 -25.20
N LEU A 608 -35.67 -73.26 -25.91
CA LEU A 608 -36.17 -73.27 -27.29
C LEU A 608 -37.54 -72.59 -27.45
N LYS A 609 -38.40 -72.62 -26.44
CA LYS A 609 -39.72 -71.95 -26.47
C LYS A 609 -39.59 -70.43 -26.31
N ILE A 610 -38.62 -69.98 -25.51
CA ILE A 610 -38.37 -68.55 -25.27
C ILE A 610 -37.71 -67.92 -26.50
N ASP A 611 -36.76 -68.60 -27.13
CA ASP A 611 -36.14 -68.17 -28.39
C ASP A 611 -37.17 -68.03 -29.54
N LYS A 612 -38.08 -69.02 -29.67
CA LYS A 612 -39.21 -68.95 -30.61
C LYS A 612 -40.17 -67.80 -30.29
N ALA A 613 -40.47 -67.53 -29.03
CA ALA A 613 -41.37 -66.43 -28.69
C ALA A 613 -40.80 -65.05 -29.10
N TYR A 614 -39.48 -64.87 -28.99
CA TYR A 614 -38.82 -63.59 -29.26
C TYR A 614 -38.56 -63.33 -30.75
N THR A 615 -38.22 -64.38 -31.50
CA THR A 615 -38.03 -64.30 -32.97
C THR A 615 -39.34 -63.98 -33.70
N PHE A 616 -40.50 -64.40 -33.18
CA PHE A 616 -41.80 -64.07 -33.75
C PHE A 616 -42.31 -62.66 -33.39
N THR A 617 -41.92 -62.08 -32.25
CA THR A 617 -42.38 -60.73 -31.84
C THR A 617 -41.62 -59.58 -32.49
N ASN A 618 -40.41 -59.79 -33.02
CA ASN A 618 -39.57 -58.75 -33.63
C ASN A 618 -39.54 -58.78 -35.18
N GLN A 619 -40.47 -59.49 -35.82
CA GLN A 619 -40.61 -59.58 -37.28
C GLN A 619 -41.69 -58.65 -37.89
N HIS A 620 -42.09 -57.59 -37.19
CA HIS A 620 -42.98 -56.55 -37.73
C HIS A 620 -42.43 -55.13 -37.59
#